data_AF-A0A7X9S2J2-F1
#
_entry.id   AF-A0A7X9S2J2-F1
#
_cell.length_a   1.000
_cell.length_b   1.000
_cell.length_c   1.000
_cell.angle_alpha   90.00
_cell.angle_beta   90.00
_cell.angle_gamma   90.00
#
_symmetry.space_group_name_H-M   'P 1'
#
loop_
_entity.id
_entity.type
_entity.pdbx_description
1 polymer ?
#
loop_
_entity_poly.entity_id
_entity_poly.type
_entity_poly.pdbx_seq_one_letter_code
_entity_poly.pdbx_strand_id
1 'polypeptide(L)'
;KTDRIRFNESEKLLTWGFRFFETVTPIKPDATFVTQRVWFGDSNEAKLGAGEAGSITLPKGQLKNLKASYTLNQPQLTAPLEKGQVVGTIDFKLNDKTIEQRPLIVMESVKEGGFFSRMIDFVLMKLHGWFGSWFS
;
A
#
# COMPACT_ATOMS: atom_id res chain seq x y z
N LYS A 1 -0.84 34.93 -34.03
CA LYS A 1 -0.97 35.58 -32.70
C LYS A 1 -1.35 34.59 -31.59
N THR A 2 -2.21 33.60 -31.86
CA THR A 2 -2.70 32.60 -30.90
C THR A 2 -1.62 31.61 -30.41
N ASP A 3 -0.66 31.25 -31.25
CA ASP A 3 0.39 30.28 -30.90
C ASP A 3 1.33 30.77 -29.79
N ARG A 4 1.77 32.03 -29.85
CA ARG A 4 2.57 32.66 -28.80
C ARG A 4 1.85 32.74 -27.46
N ILE A 5 0.54 33.01 -27.49
CA ILE A 5 -0.27 33.04 -26.26
C ILE A 5 -0.36 31.64 -25.66
N ARG A 6 -0.65 30.62 -26.47
CA ARG A 6 -0.65 29.22 -26.03
C ARG A 6 0.68 28.82 -25.38
N PHE A 7 1.80 29.18 -26.01
CA PHE A 7 3.13 28.88 -25.49
C PHE A 7 3.35 29.57 -24.12
N ASN A 8 3.10 30.87 -24.04
CA ASN A 8 3.30 31.64 -22.81
C ASN A 8 2.40 31.16 -21.66
N GLU A 9 1.14 30.81 -21.93
CA GLU A 9 0.24 30.27 -20.90
C GLU A 9 0.67 28.87 -20.44
N SER A 10 1.18 28.04 -21.35
CA SER A 10 1.74 26.71 -21.01
C SER A 10 3.00 26.84 -20.14
N GLU A 11 3.89 27.77 -20.49
CA GLU A 11 5.11 28.07 -19.73
C GLU A 11 4.78 28.54 -18.31
N LYS A 12 3.79 29.42 -18.15
CA LYS A 12 3.32 29.88 -16.84
C LYS A 12 2.82 28.72 -15.98
N LEU A 13 2.01 27.82 -16.53
CA LEU A 13 1.48 26.67 -15.79
C LEU A 13 2.58 25.70 -15.35
N LEU A 14 3.54 25.41 -16.24
CA LEU A 14 4.68 24.56 -15.89
C LEU A 14 5.56 25.20 -14.81
N THR A 15 5.86 26.49 -14.97
CA THR A 15 6.63 27.26 -13.98
C THR A 15 5.93 27.26 -12.62
N TRP A 16 4.61 27.43 -12.60
CA TRP A 16 3.81 27.33 -11.38
C TRP A 16 3.89 25.92 -10.77
N GLY A 17 3.72 24.87 -11.57
CA GLY A 17 3.82 23.49 -11.11
C GLY A 17 5.17 23.17 -10.46
N PHE A 18 6.29 23.48 -11.15
CA PHE A 18 7.63 23.26 -10.62
C PHE A 18 7.97 24.13 -9.41
N ARG A 19 7.37 25.32 -9.30
CA ARG A 19 7.57 26.21 -8.16
C ARG A 19 6.90 25.68 -6.90
N PHE A 20 5.66 25.19 -7.00
CA PHE A 20 4.81 24.90 -5.84
C PHE A 20 4.66 23.41 -5.50
N PHE A 21 4.98 22.50 -6.41
CA PHE A 21 4.84 21.06 -6.18
C PHE A 21 6.18 20.34 -6.26
N GLU A 22 6.27 19.23 -5.54
CA GLU A 22 7.38 18.28 -5.61
C GLU A 22 6.83 16.85 -5.64
N THR A 23 7.52 15.98 -6.37
CA THR A 23 7.26 14.54 -6.40
C THR A 23 8.26 13.84 -5.51
N VAL A 24 7.78 13.03 -4.58
CA VAL A 24 8.59 12.28 -3.62
C VAL A 24 8.16 10.82 -3.60
N THR A 25 9.09 9.94 -3.22
CA THR A 25 8.88 8.50 -3.18
C THR A 25 8.97 8.00 -1.73
N PRO A 26 7.90 8.19 -0.92
CA PRO A 26 7.90 7.77 0.48
C PRO A 26 8.06 6.26 0.65
N ILE A 27 7.57 5.47 -0.32
CA ILE A 27 7.71 4.01 -0.34
C ILE A 27 8.52 3.66 -1.58
N LYS A 28 9.73 3.14 -1.40
CA LYS A 28 10.58 2.72 -2.53
C LYS A 28 10.00 1.46 -3.20
N PRO A 29 10.27 1.24 -4.49
CA PRO A 29 9.73 0.07 -5.21
C PRO A 29 10.01 -1.28 -4.56
N ASP A 30 11.23 -1.49 -4.05
CA ASP A 30 11.62 -2.75 -3.40
C ASP A 30 11.46 -2.72 -1.87
N ALA A 31 10.92 -1.63 -1.30
CA ALA A 31 10.77 -1.52 0.14
C ALA A 31 9.51 -2.23 0.62
N THR A 32 9.65 -2.92 1.76
CA THR A 32 8.48 -3.41 2.50
C THR A 32 7.85 -2.23 3.23
N PHE A 33 6.57 -1.96 2.94
CA PHE A 33 5.79 -0.95 3.65
C PHE A 33 5.22 -1.52 4.96
N VAL A 34 4.68 -2.73 4.90
CA VAL A 34 4.11 -3.43 6.07
C VAL A 34 4.20 -4.94 5.90
N THR A 35 4.43 -5.68 6.98
CA THR A 35 4.30 -7.13 7.02
C THR A 35 2.94 -7.50 7.61
N GLN A 36 2.25 -8.47 7.01
CA GLN A 36 0.96 -8.97 7.48
C GLN A 36 0.98 -10.49 7.59
N ARG A 37 0.27 -11.02 8.58
CA ARG A 37 0.14 -12.45 8.76
C ARG A 37 -0.65 -13.07 7.61
N VAL A 38 -0.14 -14.19 7.10
CA VAL A 38 -0.79 -15.01 6.07
C VAL A 38 -1.13 -16.35 6.67
N TRP A 39 -2.32 -16.84 6.35
CA TRP A 39 -2.79 -18.17 6.71
C TRP A 39 -2.62 -19.14 5.56
N PHE A 40 -2.40 -20.40 5.90
CA PHE A 40 -2.26 -21.54 4.98
C PHE A 40 -1.05 -21.41 4.04
N GLY A 41 -0.08 -20.56 4.37
CA GLY A 41 1.11 -20.29 3.59
C GLY A 41 2.30 -21.20 3.94
N ASP A 42 3.28 -21.25 3.04
CA ASP A 42 4.63 -21.74 3.32
C ASP A 42 5.43 -20.76 4.21
N SER A 43 5.03 -19.49 4.21
CA SER A 43 5.42 -18.44 5.15
C SER A 43 4.20 -17.99 5.98
N ASN A 44 4.46 -17.66 7.25
CA ASN A 44 3.44 -17.11 8.16
C ASN A 44 3.19 -15.61 7.92
N GLU A 45 4.02 -14.95 7.10
CA GLU A 45 3.94 -13.51 6.83
C GLU A 45 4.14 -13.20 5.35
N ALA A 46 3.41 -12.20 4.85
CA ALA A 46 3.64 -11.57 3.55
C ALA A 46 4.16 -10.15 3.75
N LYS A 47 5.21 -9.83 3.01
CA LYS A 47 5.71 -8.46 2.86
C LYS A 47 4.84 -7.74 1.84
N LEU A 48 4.29 -6.61 2.23
CA LEU A 48 3.44 -5.78 1.39
C LEU A 48 4.10 -4.43 1.14
N GLY A 49 3.89 -3.87 -0.05
CA GLY A 49 4.50 -2.61 -0.48
C GLY A 49 3.70 -1.91 -1.58
N ALA A 50 4.23 -0.81 -2.08
CA ALA A 50 3.60 -0.03 -3.16
C ALA A 50 4.15 -0.39 -4.56
N GLY A 51 5.23 -1.17 -4.64
CA GLY A 51 5.98 -1.36 -5.89
C GLY A 51 6.37 -0.03 -6.53
N GLU A 52 6.31 0.02 -7.85
CA GLU A 52 6.57 1.25 -8.63
C GLU A 52 5.58 2.40 -8.34
N ALA A 53 4.44 2.12 -7.70
CA ALA A 53 3.39 3.10 -7.44
C ALA A 53 3.62 3.93 -6.16
N GLY A 54 4.80 3.84 -5.53
CA GLY A 54 5.12 4.53 -4.28
C GLY A 54 5.42 6.03 -4.36
N SER A 55 5.35 6.63 -5.55
CA SER A 55 5.61 8.06 -5.76
C SER A 55 4.33 8.90 -5.71
N ILE A 56 4.42 10.08 -5.07
CA ILE A 56 3.31 11.03 -4.88
C ILE A 56 3.78 12.46 -5.12
N THR A 57 2.92 13.27 -5.73
CA THR A 57 3.15 14.71 -5.95
C THR A 57 2.34 15.52 -4.97
N LEU A 58 3.00 16.39 -4.20
CA LEU A 58 2.37 17.23 -3.18
C LEU A 58 2.92 18.65 -3.18
N PRO A 59 2.22 19.61 -2.53
CA PRO A 59 2.75 20.95 -2.35
C PRO A 59 4.08 20.93 -1.60
N LYS A 60 5.04 21.74 -2.05
CA LYS A 60 6.39 21.77 -1.47
C LYS A 60 6.37 21.99 0.04
N GLY A 61 7.20 21.23 0.74
CA GLY A 61 7.36 21.33 2.19
C GLY A 61 6.26 20.64 3.00
N GLN A 62 5.30 19.98 2.34
CA GLN A 62 4.24 19.22 3.01
C GLN A 62 4.60 17.75 3.29
N LEU A 63 5.78 17.28 2.87
CA LEU A 63 6.20 15.89 3.08
C LEU A 63 6.14 15.46 4.56
N LYS A 64 6.55 16.35 5.48
CA LYS A 64 6.50 16.12 6.93
C LYS A 64 5.08 15.93 7.50
N ASN A 65 4.07 16.41 6.79
CA ASN A 65 2.67 16.32 7.18
C ASN A 65 1.97 15.12 6.51
N LEU A 66 2.67 14.40 5.63
CA LEU A 66 2.16 13.23 4.94
C LEU A 66 2.15 12.03 5.89
N LYS A 67 1.00 11.39 6.02
CA LYS A 67 0.83 10.11 6.71
C LYS A 67 0.42 9.05 5.68
N ALA A 68 0.94 7.84 5.81
CA ALA A 68 0.49 6.70 5.03
C ALA A 68 -0.28 5.74 5.96
N SER A 69 -1.49 5.36 5.56
CA SER A 69 -2.24 4.25 6.15
C SER A 69 -2.56 3.22 5.10
N TYR A 70 -3.00 2.02 5.49
CA TYR A 70 -3.45 1.02 4.54
C TYR A 70 -4.76 0.39 4.97
N THR A 71 -5.49 -0.13 3.99
CA THR A 71 -6.71 -0.90 4.17
C THR A 71 -6.60 -2.17 3.35
N LEU A 72 -6.85 -3.33 3.96
CA LEU A 72 -6.86 -4.61 3.25
C LEU A 72 -8.24 -4.84 2.62
N ASN A 73 -8.26 -5.48 1.44
CA ASN A 73 -9.50 -5.85 0.76
C ASN A 73 -10.24 -6.97 1.52
N GLN A 74 -9.49 -7.80 2.24
CA GLN A 74 -9.99 -8.89 3.05
C GLN A 74 -9.43 -8.75 4.47
N PRO A 75 -10.20 -9.14 5.51
CA PRO A 75 -9.75 -9.01 6.90
C PRO A 75 -8.56 -9.91 7.24
N GLN A 76 -8.32 -10.95 6.44
CA GLN A 76 -7.24 -11.91 6.63
C GLN A 76 -6.63 -12.25 5.27
N LEU A 77 -5.31 -12.45 5.22
CA LEU A 77 -4.62 -12.90 4.02
C LEU A 77 -4.48 -14.41 4.05
N THR A 78 -4.84 -15.07 2.96
CA THR A 78 -4.69 -16.52 2.78
C THR A 78 -3.82 -16.80 1.57
N ALA A 79 -2.92 -17.78 1.69
CA ALA A 79 -2.18 -18.30 0.55
C ALA A 79 -3.11 -19.05 -0.43
N PRO A 80 -2.76 -19.16 -1.73
CA PRO A 80 -1.53 -18.63 -2.35
C PRO A 80 -1.59 -17.12 -2.60
N LEU A 81 -0.45 -16.44 -2.41
CA LEU A 81 -0.25 -15.04 -2.77
C LEU A 81 0.85 -14.91 -3.82
N GLU A 82 0.54 -14.24 -4.93
CA GLU A 82 1.50 -14.01 -6.01
C GLU A 82 2.22 -12.67 -5.83
N LYS A 83 3.49 -12.60 -6.26
CA LYS A 83 4.22 -11.33 -6.29
C LYS A 83 3.50 -10.35 -7.22
N GLY A 84 3.23 -9.14 -6.73
CA GLY A 84 2.49 -8.11 -7.46
C GLY A 84 0.96 -8.17 -7.28
N GLN A 85 0.43 -9.20 -6.59
CA GLN A 85 -0.99 -9.29 -6.31
C GLN A 85 -1.44 -8.13 -5.42
N VAL A 86 -2.52 -7.45 -5.82
CA VAL A 86 -3.13 -6.38 -5.05
C VAL A 86 -3.98 -6.98 -3.93
N VAL A 87 -3.64 -6.65 -2.67
CA VAL A 87 -4.32 -7.16 -1.47
C VAL A 87 -5.00 -6.05 -0.66
N GLY A 88 -4.84 -4.81 -1.07
CA GLY A 88 -5.44 -3.66 -0.42
C GLY A 88 -5.07 -2.34 -1.09
N THR A 89 -5.19 -1.27 -0.32
CA THR A 89 -4.94 0.10 -0.74
C THR A 89 -4.10 0.82 0.30
N ILE A 90 -3.15 1.63 -0.16
CA ILE A 90 -2.37 2.58 0.63
C ILE A 90 -3.04 3.95 0.46
N ASP A 91 -3.46 4.53 1.58
CA ASP A 91 -4.04 5.86 1.67
C ASP A 91 -2.97 6.86 2.12
N PHE A 92 -2.62 7.79 1.23
CA PHE A 92 -1.77 8.93 1.57
C PHE A 92 -2.65 10.07 2.08
N LYS A 93 -2.47 10.45 3.34
CA LYS A 93 -3.24 11.47 4.03
C LYS A 93 -2.39 12.70 4.30
N LEU A 94 -2.94 13.87 4.00
CA LEU A 94 -2.37 15.16 4.35
C LEU A 94 -3.39 15.91 5.20
N ASN A 95 -3.01 16.30 6.42
CA ASN A 95 -3.93 16.92 7.40
C ASN A 95 -5.23 16.10 7.56
N ASP A 96 -5.07 14.78 7.70
CA ASP A 96 -6.14 13.78 7.88
C ASP A 96 -7.14 13.64 6.70
N LYS A 97 -6.88 14.31 5.58
CA LYS A 97 -7.61 14.11 4.32
C LYS A 97 -6.80 13.21 3.37
N THR A 98 -7.41 12.16 2.84
CA THR A 98 -6.80 11.33 1.80
C THR A 98 -6.62 12.16 0.52
N ILE A 99 -5.37 12.30 0.07
CA ILE A 99 -5.00 13.03 -1.15
C ILE A 99 -4.76 12.10 -2.34
N GLU A 100 -4.28 10.90 -2.09
CA GLU A 100 -4.00 9.91 -3.13
C GLU A 100 -4.10 8.49 -2.57
N GLN A 101 -4.47 7.56 -3.43
CA GLN A 101 -4.57 6.14 -3.13
C GLN A 101 -3.71 5.34 -4.11
N ARG A 102 -3.00 4.35 -3.58
CA ARG A 102 -2.15 3.44 -4.36
C ARG A 102 -2.45 2.00 -4.02
N PRO A 103 -2.26 1.04 -4.94
CA PRO A 103 -2.45 -0.36 -4.62
C PRO A 103 -1.41 -0.83 -3.59
N LEU A 104 -1.85 -1.59 -2.59
CA LEU A 104 -0.98 -2.35 -1.71
C LEU A 104 -0.78 -3.73 -2.32
N ILE A 105 0.46 -4.05 -2.69
CA ILE A 105 0.81 -5.28 -3.40
C ILE A 105 1.70 -6.19 -2.56
N VAL A 106 1.64 -7.48 -2.88
CA VAL A 106 2.52 -8.50 -2.31
C VAL A 106 3.93 -8.39 -2.94
N MET A 107 4.96 -8.25 -2.11
CA MET A 107 6.34 -8.06 -2.56
C MET A 107 7.05 -9.38 -2.87
N GLU A 108 6.68 -10.44 -2.17
CA GLU A 108 7.26 -11.78 -2.28
C GLU A 108 6.12 -12.81 -2.33
N SER A 109 6.20 -13.77 -3.25
CA SER A 109 5.17 -14.81 -3.38
C SER A 109 5.14 -15.71 -2.15
N VAL A 110 3.95 -15.99 -1.63
CA VAL A 110 3.71 -16.96 -0.55
C VAL A 110 2.93 -18.12 -1.14
N LYS A 111 3.54 -19.30 -1.19
CA LYS A 111 2.87 -20.49 -1.75
C LYS A 111 1.98 -21.11 -0.69
N GLU A 112 1.13 -22.04 -1.11
CA GLU A 112 0.40 -22.87 -0.15
C GLU A 112 1.37 -23.66 0.72
N GLY A 113 1.16 -23.60 2.03
CA GLY A 113 1.88 -24.41 2.99
C GLY A 113 1.54 -25.89 2.83
N GLY A 114 2.48 -26.76 3.22
CA GLY A 114 2.25 -28.20 3.27
C GLY A 114 1.05 -28.58 4.17
N PHE A 115 0.57 -29.82 4.02
CA PHE A 115 -0.62 -30.33 4.75
C PHE A 115 -0.61 -30.05 6.26
N PHE A 116 0.55 -30.17 6.92
CA PHE A 116 0.71 -29.90 8.35
C PHE A 116 0.61 -28.42 8.73
N SER A 117 1.13 -27.50 7.90
CA SER A 117 1.02 -26.05 8.11
C SER A 117 -0.44 -25.61 8.10
N ARG A 118 -1.20 -26.10 7.11
CA ARG A 118 -2.63 -25.79 6.96
C ARG A 118 -3.50 -26.30 8.12
N MET A 119 -3.13 -27.45 8.69
CA MET A 119 -3.88 -28.05 9.79
C MET A 119 -3.68 -27.29 11.12
N ILE A 120 -2.45 -26.84 11.40
CA ILE A 120 -2.14 -25.99 12.57
C ILE A 120 -2.85 -24.64 12.45
N ASP A 121 -2.81 -24.04 11.27
CA ASP A 121 -3.48 -22.76 11.01
C ASP A 121 -5.00 -22.85 11.19
N PHE A 122 -5.63 -23.94 10.75
CA PHE A 122 -7.05 -24.16 10.98
C PHE A 122 -7.40 -24.21 12.48
N VAL A 123 -6.57 -24.86 13.30
CA VAL A 123 -6.75 -24.93 14.75
C VAL A 123 -6.56 -23.55 15.39
N LEU A 124 -5.51 -22.81 15.02
CA LEU A 124 -5.24 -21.46 15.54
C LEU A 124 -6.34 -20.46 15.19
N MET A 125 -6.89 -20.51 13.96
CA MET A 125 -7.97 -19.61 13.53
C MET A 125 -9.26 -19.88 14.31
N LYS A 126 -9.60 -21.15 14.52
CA LYS A 126 -10.77 -21.54 15.32
C LYS A 126 -10.62 -21.17 16.79
N LEU A 127 -9.42 -21.31 17.37
CA LEU A 127 -9.15 -20.90 18.75
C LEU A 127 -9.26 -19.38 18.91
N HIS A 128 -8.66 -18.59 18.00
CA HIS A 128 -8.76 -17.13 18.06
C HIS A 128 -10.23 -16.65 17.96
N GLY A 129 -11.02 -17.24 17.07
CA GLY A 129 -12.46 -16.92 16.96
C GLY A 129 -13.27 -17.33 18.20
N TRP A 130 -12.95 -18.47 18.82
CA TRP A 130 -13.64 -18.96 20.01
C TRP A 130 -13.30 -18.16 21.27
N PHE A 131 -12.02 -17.85 21.49
CA PHE A 131 -11.56 -17.05 22.63
C PHE A 131 -12.01 -15.58 22.55
N GLY A 132 -12.03 -14.98 21.36
CA GLY A 132 -12.56 -13.64 21.16
C GLY A 132 -14.06 -13.51 21.47
N SER A 133 -14.82 -14.61 21.34
CA SER A 133 -16.26 -14.65 21.63
C SER A 133 -16.58 -14.93 23.11
N TRP A 134 -15.65 -15.47 23.90
CA TRP A 134 -15.90 -15.85 25.30
C TRP A 134 -15.51 -14.76 26.30
N PHE A 135 -14.61 -13.85 25.90
CA PHE A 135 -14.12 -12.74 26.73
C PHE A 135 -14.59 -11.35 26.25
N SER A 136 -15.58 -11.30 25.35
CA SER A 136 -16.31 -10.09 24.96
C SER A 136 -17.71 -10.08 25.56
#